data_AF-A0A565BH93-F1
#
_entry.id   AF-A0A565BH93-F1
#
_cell.length_a   1.000
_cell.length_b   1.000
_cell.length_c   1.000
_cell.angle_alpha   90.00
_cell.angle_beta   90.00
_cell.angle_gamma   90.00
#
_symmetry.space_group_name_H-M   'P 1'
#
loop_
_entity.id
_entity.type
_entity.pdbx_description
1 polymer ?
#
loop_
_entity_poly.entity_id
_entity_poly.type
_entity_poly.pdbx_seq_one_letter_code
_entity_poly.pdbx_strand_id
1 'polypeptide(L)' 'MTNAMMMKLMVLSLLVVTIGADEYLMKKECSKTEYQVVCLKCLESDRSSYQSDLAGFASINAYCLESELARLAL' A
#
# COMPACT_ATOMS: atom_id res chain seq x y z
N MET A 1 31.90 -17.20 4.57
CA MET A 1 30.74 -17.32 3.65
C MET A 1 29.39 -17.38 4.39
N THR A 2 29.32 -17.93 5.60
CA THR A 2 28.10 -18.02 6.44
C THR A 2 27.54 -16.68 6.92
N ASN A 3 28.40 -15.73 7.33
CA ASN A 3 27.94 -14.44 7.88
C ASN A 3 27.21 -13.56 6.84
N ALA A 4 27.69 -13.52 5.59
CA ALA A 4 27.06 -12.73 4.53
C ALA A 4 25.69 -13.31 4.11
N MET A 5 25.53 -14.64 4.15
CA MET A 5 24.28 -15.31 3.82
C MET A 5 23.23 -15.10 4.94
N MET A 6 23.63 -15.17 6.21
CA MET A 6 22.75 -14.88 7.35
C MET A 6 22.28 -13.42 7.37
N MET A 7 23.15 -12.47 7.08
CA MET A 7 22.75 -11.05 6.99
C MET A 7 21.72 -10.82 5.87
N LYS A 8 21.89 -11.46 4.71
CA LYS A 8 20.89 -11.39 3.63
C LYS A 8 19.53 -11.94 4.06
N LEU A 9 19.51 -13.08 4.75
CA LEU A 9 18.28 -13.69 5.28
C LEU A 9 17.58 -12.77 6.30
N MET A 10 18.33 -12.14 7.20
CA MET A 10 17.76 -11.17 8.15
C MET A 10 17.15 -9.97 7.42
N VAL A 11 17.87 -9.38 6.47
CA VAL A 11 17.35 -8.23 5.68
C VAL A 11 16.10 -8.62 4.90
N LEU A 12 16.08 -9.80 4.27
CA LEU A 12 14.90 -10.33 3.58
C LEU A 12 13.72 -10.51 4.54
N SER A 13 13.93 -11.08 5.72
CA SER A 13 12.86 -11.25 6.71
C SER A 13 12.30 -9.91 7.20
N LEU A 14 13.15 -8.91 7.42
CA LEU A 14 12.73 -7.56 7.81
C LEU A 14 11.89 -6.91 6.72
N LEU A 15 12.32 -7.00 5.46
CA LEU A 15 11.58 -6.46 4.31
C LEU A 15 10.21 -7.12 4.17
N VAL A 16 10.12 -8.45 4.35
CA VAL A 16 8.84 -9.17 4.30
C VAL A 16 7.91 -8.74 5.44
N VAL A 17 8.44 -8.55 6.66
CA VAL A 17 7.66 -8.10 7.81
C VAL A 17 7.15 -6.67 7.63
N THR A 18 7.98 -5.75 7.11
CA THR A 18 7.55 -4.37 6.86
C THR A 18 6.46 -4.32 5.80
N ILE A 19 6.68 -4.96 4.64
CA ILE A 19 5.69 -4.99 3.56
C ILE A 19 4.36 -5.61 4.03
N GLY A 20 4.42 -6.68 4.83
CA GLY A 20 3.22 -7.30 5.41
C GLY A 20 2.48 -6.43 6.43
N ALA A 21 3.21 -5.61 7.20
CA ALA A 21 2.61 -4.65 8.13
C ALA A 21 1.89 -3.52 7.40
N ASP A 22 2.45 -3.04 6.29
CA ASP A 22 1.88 -2.00 5.45
C ASP A 22 0.60 -2.50 4.74
N GLU A 23 0.63 -3.73 4.21
CA GLU A 23 -0.53 -4.37 3.60
C GLU A 23 -1.68 -4.57 4.62
N TYR A 24 -1.35 -4.97 5.86
CA TYR A 24 -2.34 -5.07 6.93
C TYR A 24 -2.97 -3.72 7.26
N LEU A 25 -2.17 -2.66 7.33
CA LEU A 25 -2.67 -1.32 7.60
C LEU A 25 -3.60 -0.84 6.48
N MET A 26 -3.22 -1.01 5.21
CA MET A 26 -4.07 -0.69 4.05
C MET A 26 -5.42 -1.41 4.14
N LYS A 27 -5.41 -2.73 4.42
CA LYS A 27 -6.63 -3.52 4.58
C LYS A 27 -7.50 -3.07 5.76
N LYS A 28 -6.86 -2.74 6.89
CA LYS A 28 -7.55 -2.25 8.09
C LYS A 28 -8.21 -0.89 7.88
N GLU A 29 -7.58 -0.01 7.11
CA GLU A 29 -8.14 1.31 6.85
C GLU A 29 -9.23 1.25 5.77
N CYS A 30 -9.01 0.48 4.70
CA CYS A 30 -10.01 0.29 3.66
C CYS A 30 -11.25 -0.50 4.14
N SER A 31 -11.17 -1.30 5.21
CA SER A 31 -12.36 -1.96 5.77
C SER A 31 -13.31 -0.99 6.51
N LYS A 32 -12.87 0.24 6.78
CA LYS A 32 -13.70 1.29 7.41
C LYS A 32 -14.55 2.08 6.41
N THR A 33 -14.37 1.85 5.11
CA THR A 33 -15.15 2.50 4.04
C THR A 33 -16.14 1.52 3.43
N GLU A 34 -17.28 2.05 2.99
CA GLU A 34 -18.30 1.31 2.21
C GLU A 34 -17.75 0.84 0.85
N TYR A 35 -16.66 1.44 0.38
CA TYR A 35 -16.01 1.16 -0.91
C TYR A 35 -14.67 0.44 -0.75
N GLN A 36 -14.59 -0.56 0.13
CA GLN A 36 -13.36 -1.28 0.45
C GLN A 36 -12.57 -1.75 -0.79
N VAL A 37 -13.26 -2.33 -1.77
CA VAL A 37 -12.63 -2.84 -3.00
C VAL A 37 -11.98 -1.72 -3.81
N VAL A 38 -12.62 -0.56 -3.91
CA VAL A 38 -12.10 0.59 -4.65
C VAL A 38 -10.92 1.20 -3.91
N CYS A 39 -11.04 1.36 -2.59
CA CYS A 39 -9.96 1.82 -1.72
C CYS A 39 -8.70 0.97 -1.86
N LEU A 40 -8.83 -0.36 -1.75
CA LEU A 40 -7.69 -1.27 -1.88
C LEU A 40 -7.08 -1.19 -3.28
N LYS A 41 -7.91 -1.22 -4.33
CA LYS A 41 -7.42 -1.14 -5.71
C LYS A 41 -6.63 0.15 -5.95
N CYS A 42 -7.08 1.28 -5.42
CA CYS A 42 -6.38 2.55 -5.54
C CYS A 42 -5.03 2.55 -4.81
N LEU A 43 -4.99 2.10 -3.55
CA LEU A 43 -3.74 2.03 -2.80
C LEU A 43 -2.75 1.03 -3.42
N GLU A 44 -3.20 -0.16 -3.83
CA GLU A 44 -2.35 -1.18 -4.47
C GLU A 44 -1.79 -0.73 -5.83
N SER A 45 -2.47 0.19 -6.52
CA SER A 45 -2.01 0.76 -7.78
C SER A 45 -0.86 1.76 -7.63
N ASP A 46 -0.69 2.34 -6.44
CA ASP A 46 0.36 3.31 -6.13
C ASP A 46 1.44 2.68 -5.23
N ARG A 47 2.68 2.58 -5.74
CA ARG A 47 3.80 1.99 -4.98
C ARG A 47 4.17 2.78 -3.71
N SER A 48 3.82 4.05 -3.63
CA SER A 48 4.08 4.87 -2.44
C SER A 48 3.12 4.54 -1.28
N SER A 49 2.04 3.79 -1.53
CA SER A 49 1.11 3.34 -0.49
C SER A 49 1.82 2.54 0.59
N TYR A 50 2.78 1.66 0.27
CA TYR A 50 3.51 0.87 1.26
C TYR A 50 4.35 1.70 2.24
N GLN A 51 4.60 2.98 1.98
CA GLN A 51 5.39 3.86 2.87
C GLN A 51 4.55 5.01 3.42
N SER A 52 3.25 5.02 3.10
CA SER A 52 2.35 6.12 3.41
C SER A 52 1.69 5.91 4.77
N ASP A 53 1.47 7.02 5.48
CA ASP A 53 0.59 7.05 6.63
C ASP A 53 -0.88 7.20 6.19
N LEU A 54 -1.78 7.39 7.15
CA LEU A 54 -3.21 7.56 6.89
C LEU A 54 -3.52 8.76 5.98
N ALA A 55 -2.77 9.86 6.12
CA ALA A 55 -2.95 11.03 5.27
C ALA A 55 -2.46 10.74 3.84
N GLY A 56 -1.34 10.03 3.70
CA GLY A 56 -0.86 9.52 2.43
C GLY A 56 -1.88 8.62 1.73
N PHE A 57 -2.51 7.68 2.46
CA PHE A 57 -3.58 6.84 1.90
C PHE A 57 -4.76 7.65 1.38
N ALA A 58 -5.21 8.66 2.14
CA ALA A 58 -6.30 9.53 1.71
C ALA A 58 -5.92 10.30 0.44
N SER A 59 -4.70 10.83 0.38
CA SER A 59 -4.18 11.55 -0.80
C SER A 59 -4.12 10.65 -2.04
N ILE A 60 -3.59 9.42 -1.91
CA ILE A 60 -3.51 8.45 -3.02
C ILE A 60 -4.91 8.09 -3.52
N ASN A 61 -5.85 7.81 -2.59
CA ASN A 61 -7.22 7.47 -2.96
C ASN A 61 -7.94 8.63 -3.65
N ALA A 62 -7.78 9.87 -3.17
CA ALA A 62 -8.37 11.04 -3.81
C ALA A 62 -7.85 11.20 -5.25
N TYR A 63 -6.53 11.14 -5.45
CA TYR A 63 -5.93 11.24 -6.77
C TYR A 63 -6.38 10.11 -7.71
N CYS A 64 -6.41 8.87 -7.22
CA CYS A 64 -6.90 7.72 -7.97
C CYS A 64 -8.35 7.91 -8.45
N LEU A 65 -9.24 8.36 -7.54
CA LEU A 65 -10.65 8.62 -7.86
C LEU A 65 -10.81 9.77 -8.86
N GLU A 66 -10.10 10.88 -8.66
CA GLU A 66 -10.11 12.01 -9.60
C GLU A 66 -9.66 11.60 -11.01
N SER A 67 -8.61 10.80 -11.11
CA SER A 67 -8.10 10.25 -12.38
C SER A 67 -9.14 9.37 -13.08
N GLU A 68 -9.84 8.51 -12.34
CA GLU A 68 -10.89 7.68 -12.94
C GLU A 68 -12.13 8.47 -13.34
N LEU A 69 -12.52 9.48 -12.56
CA LEU A 69 -13.58 10.40 -12.97
C LEU A 69 -13.20 11.13 -14.27
N ALA A 70 -11.95 11.61 -14.38
CA ALA A 70 -11.47 12.26 -15.59
C ALA A 70 -11.48 11.31 -16.80
N ARG A 71 -11.14 10.03 -16.60
CA ARG A 71 -11.19 9.01 -17.65
C ARG A 71 -12.62 8.72 -18.12
N LEU A 72 -13.60 8.77 -17.22
CA LEU A 72 -15.03 8.53 -17.53
C LEU A 72 -15.71 9.74 -18.19
N ALA A 73 -15.15 10.94 -18.03
CA ALA A 73 -15.65 12.16 -18.63
C ALA A 73 -15.20 12.38 -20.09
N LEU A 74 -14.34 11.50 -20.60
CA LEU A 74 -13.85 11.44 -22.00
C LEU A 74 -14.62 10.38 -22.79
#